data_AF-X1S387-F1
#
_entry.id   AF-X1S387-F1
#
_cell.length_a   1.000
_cell.length_b   1.000
_cell.length_c   1.000
_cell.angle_alpha   90.00
_cell.angle_beta   90.00
_cell.angle_gamma   90.00
#
_symmetry.space_group_name_H-M   'P 1'
#
loop_
_entity.id
_entity.type
_entity.pdbx_description
1 polymer ?
#
loop_
_entity_poly.entity_id
_entity_poly.type
_entity_poly.pdbx_seq_one_letter_code
_entity_poly.pdbx_strand_id
1 'polypeptide(L)'
;MTTSVKPLIAITMGDAAGIGSEIIVKALHLEEIYRICRSLVIGEATTMHKTIELLKSPLKLHTIEKVTEVKGEFGTIDLLDLHNLDQAEVILGQICAPCGQAAMEYIAKATELILAGKVKALVTAPISKEATKLAGYQDMGHLEYLAHITSAPEYATMLVTGPLSVVHLTTHYSLKDACKLVTKERILAKLKLTHDSFSKWGVRQPRIAVAGLNPHAGEGGLFGREEIEEIEPAVKEAQHLGIDARGPFPADSVFNRAINGEFDVVLALYHDQGRQIR
;
A
#
# COMPACT_ATOMS: atom_id res chain seq x y z
N MET A 1 6.40 19.79 27.44
CA MET A 1 6.52 18.96 26.23
C MET A 1 5.33 18.03 26.21
N THR A 2 4.32 18.30 25.40
CA THR A 2 3.15 17.40 25.28
C THR A 2 3.66 16.07 24.75
N THR A 3 3.64 15.02 25.57
CA THR A 3 3.89 13.65 25.15
C THR A 3 2.84 13.30 24.11
N SER A 4 3.19 13.49 22.83
CA SER A 4 2.33 13.11 21.71
C SER A 4 2.08 11.61 21.83
N VAL A 5 0.82 11.23 22.06
CA VAL A 5 0.43 9.83 22.12
C VAL A 5 0.80 9.19 20.78
N LYS A 6 1.63 8.14 20.82
CA LYS A 6 2.05 7.39 19.61
C LYS A 6 0.83 7.01 18.76
N PRO A 7 0.92 7.12 17.42
CA PRO A 7 -0.20 6.80 16.54
C PRO A 7 -0.62 5.34 16.73
N LEU A 8 -1.92 5.09 16.73
CA LEU A 8 -2.47 3.74 16.73
C LEU A 8 -2.66 3.27 15.29
N ILE A 9 -2.02 2.17 14.92
CA ILE A 9 -2.01 1.61 13.57
C ILE A 9 -2.75 0.27 13.58
N ALA A 10 -3.74 0.11 12.70
CA ALA A 10 -4.40 -1.16 12.50
C ALA A 10 -3.56 -2.07 11.59
N ILE A 11 -3.45 -3.34 11.96
CA ILE A 11 -2.77 -4.38 11.19
C ILE A 11 -3.78 -5.49 10.91
N THR A 12 -4.15 -5.74 9.66
CA THR A 12 -5.04 -6.87 9.36
C THR A 12 -4.22 -8.15 9.25
N MET A 13 -4.73 -9.24 9.86
CA MET A 13 -4.05 -10.54 9.91
C MET A 13 -3.82 -11.16 8.52
N GLY A 14 -4.68 -10.80 7.55
CA GLY A 14 -4.66 -11.39 6.22
C GLY A 14 -5.30 -12.78 6.22
N ASP A 15 -4.85 -13.63 5.30
CA ASP A 15 -5.33 -15.01 5.20
C ASP A 15 -4.80 -15.87 6.35
N ALA A 16 -5.71 -16.46 7.13
CA ALA A 16 -5.37 -17.31 8.28
C ALA A 16 -4.63 -18.61 7.91
N ALA A 17 -4.79 -19.10 6.67
CA ALA A 17 -4.04 -20.24 6.15
C ALA A 17 -2.68 -19.83 5.56
N GLY A 18 -2.41 -18.53 5.43
CA GLY A 18 -1.17 -17.97 4.90
C GLY A 18 -0.12 -17.65 5.96
N ILE A 19 0.88 -16.87 5.57
CA ILE A 19 2.02 -16.47 6.42
C ILE A 19 1.77 -15.17 7.22
N GLY A 20 0.57 -14.58 7.10
CA GLY A 20 0.28 -13.24 7.63
C GLY A 20 0.51 -13.14 9.14
N SER A 21 -0.04 -14.09 9.89
CA SER A 21 0.15 -14.19 11.35
C SER A 21 1.63 -14.32 11.74
N GLU A 22 2.42 -15.11 11.01
CA GLU A 22 3.85 -15.29 11.31
C GLU A 22 4.65 -14.01 11.12
N ILE A 23 4.37 -13.29 10.03
CA ILE A 23 5.01 -12.00 9.74
C ILE A 23 4.66 -10.98 10.83
N ILE A 24 3.39 -10.94 11.24
CA ILE A 24 2.93 -10.02 12.30
C ILE A 24 3.65 -10.33 13.61
N VAL A 25 3.70 -11.59 14.04
CA VAL A 25 4.40 -11.98 15.27
C VAL A 25 5.89 -11.61 15.20
N LYS A 26 6.55 -11.87 14.08
CA LYS A 26 7.98 -11.53 13.89
C LYS A 26 8.20 -10.00 13.90
N ALA A 27 7.34 -9.23 13.24
CA ALA A 27 7.44 -7.77 13.21
C ALA A 27 7.18 -7.15 14.59
N LEU A 28 6.15 -7.62 15.31
CA LEU A 28 5.83 -7.15 16.66
C LEU A 28 6.77 -7.74 17.74
N HIS A 29 7.72 -8.58 17.37
CA HIS A 29 8.83 -8.95 18.25
C HIS A 29 9.92 -7.86 18.29
N LEU A 30 9.90 -6.91 17.35
CA LEU A 30 10.86 -5.82 17.29
C LEU A 30 10.43 -4.64 18.19
N GLU A 31 11.22 -4.36 19.22
CA GLU A 31 10.94 -3.27 20.18
C GLU A 31 10.83 -1.90 19.50
N GLU A 32 11.57 -1.68 18.41
CA GLU A 32 11.56 -0.45 17.63
C GLU A 32 10.19 -0.07 17.07
N ILE A 33 9.33 -1.05 16.74
CA ILE A 33 7.96 -0.80 16.30
C ILE A 33 7.15 -0.12 17.40
N TYR A 34 7.32 -0.58 18.65
CA TYR A 34 6.65 0.02 19.81
C TYR A 34 7.22 1.40 20.16
N ARG A 35 8.40 1.78 19.66
CA ARG A 35 8.93 3.14 19.84
C ARG A 35 8.25 4.15 18.91
N ILE A 36 7.77 3.71 17.74
CA ILE A 36 7.19 4.61 16.73
C ILE A 36 5.65 4.58 16.68
N CYS A 37 5.01 3.47 17.09
CA CYS A 37 3.56 3.36 17.09
C CYS A 37 3.00 2.50 18.23
N ARG A 38 1.68 2.47 18.33
CA ARG A 38 0.92 1.40 18.99
C ARG A 38 0.24 0.60 17.88
N SER A 39 0.21 -0.72 18.00
CA SER A 39 -0.33 -1.61 16.98
C SER A 39 -1.61 -2.28 17.49
N LEU A 40 -2.62 -2.37 16.64
CA LEU A 40 -3.83 -3.14 16.86
C LEU A 40 -3.96 -4.17 15.74
N VAL A 41 -3.82 -5.45 16.06
CA VAL A 41 -4.09 -6.53 15.11
C VAL A 41 -5.61 -6.73 15.00
N ILE A 42 -6.13 -6.88 13.78
CA ILE A 42 -7.53 -7.25 13.52
C ILE A 42 -7.49 -8.60 12.81
N GLY A 43 -8.07 -9.61 13.44
CA GLY A 43 -7.91 -11.00 12.99
C GLY A 43 -8.69 -11.97 13.86
N GLU A 44 -8.16 -13.18 13.97
CA GLU A 44 -8.74 -14.26 14.78
C GLU A 44 -7.74 -14.71 15.84
N ALA A 45 -8.19 -14.80 17.10
CA ALA A 45 -7.31 -14.97 18.24
C ALA A 45 -6.63 -16.35 18.30
N THR A 46 -7.35 -17.41 17.94
CA THR A 46 -6.82 -18.78 17.99
C THR A 46 -5.65 -18.98 17.02
N THR A 47 -5.76 -18.41 15.82
CA THR A 47 -4.73 -18.42 14.77
C THR A 47 -3.49 -17.72 15.29
N MET A 48 -3.64 -16.52 15.85
CA MET A 48 -2.51 -15.78 16.41
C MET A 48 -1.89 -16.49 17.62
N HIS A 49 -2.68 -17.09 18.50
CA HIS A 49 -2.18 -17.90 19.60
C HIS A 49 -1.36 -19.10 19.11
N LYS A 50 -1.91 -19.90 18.19
CA LYS A 50 -1.21 -21.04 17.57
C LYS A 50 0.09 -20.60 16.90
N THR A 51 0.10 -19.45 16.23
CA THR A 51 1.31 -18.90 15.59
C THR A 51 2.36 -18.46 16.61
N ILE A 52 1.98 -17.82 17.71
CA ILE A 52 2.91 -17.46 18.81
C ILE A 52 3.58 -18.73 19.37
N GLU A 53 2.81 -19.79 19.61
CA GLU A 53 3.31 -21.08 20.10
C GLU A 53 4.23 -21.76 19.08
N LEU A 54 3.82 -21.81 17.80
CA LEU A 54 4.60 -22.39 16.70
C LEU A 54 5.97 -21.72 16.57
N LEU A 55 6.00 -20.39 16.67
CA LEU A 55 7.23 -19.60 16.59
C LEU A 55 8.02 -19.56 17.90
N LYS A 56 7.50 -20.16 18.98
CA LYS A 56 8.07 -20.09 20.34
C LYS A 56 8.37 -18.65 20.78
N SER A 57 7.50 -17.72 20.37
CA SER A 57 7.67 -16.30 20.65
C SER A 57 7.35 -16.00 22.11
N PRO A 58 8.09 -15.10 22.80
CA PRO A 58 7.78 -14.71 24.18
C PRO A 58 6.61 -13.70 24.26
N LEU A 59 6.07 -13.27 23.12
CA LEU A 59 4.96 -12.32 23.07
C LEU A 59 3.68 -12.94 23.65
N LYS A 60 2.91 -12.14 24.37
CA LYS A 60 1.57 -12.50 24.87
C LYS A 60 0.50 -11.94 23.95
N LEU A 61 -0.60 -12.65 23.78
CA LEU A 61 -1.78 -12.12 23.11
C LEU A 61 -2.69 -11.44 24.15
N HIS A 62 -3.12 -10.22 23.86
CA HIS A 62 -4.13 -9.50 24.60
C HIS A 62 -5.32 -9.26 23.68
N THR A 63 -6.28 -10.18 23.73
CA THR A 63 -7.52 -10.07 22.98
C THR A 63 -8.40 -8.99 23.61
N ILE A 64 -8.93 -8.09 22.79
CA ILE A 64 -9.75 -6.95 23.19
C ILE A 64 -11.05 -6.92 22.39
N GLU A 65 -12.08 -6.30 22.94
CA GLU A 65 -13.36 -6.08 22.24
C GLU A 65 -13.46 -4.65 21.67
N LYS A 66 -12.71 -3.70 22.25
CA LYS A 66 -12.80 -2.27 21.90
C LYS A 66 -11.43 -1.67 21.73
N VAL A 67 -11.30 -0.79 20.74
CA VAL A 67 -10.06 -0.04 20.45
C VAL A 67 -9.52 0.75 21.65
N THR A 68 -10.39 1.15 22.58
CA THR A 68 -10.00 1.84 23.82
C THR A 68 -9.19 0.99 24.79
N GLU A 69 -9.19 -0.33 24.64
CA GLU A 69 -8.48 -1.28 25.50
C GLU A 69 -7.03 -1.54 25.04
N VAL A 70 -6.62 -0.99 23.89
CA VAL A 70 -5.27 -1.14 23.36
C VAL A 70 -4.24 -0.58 24.34
N LYS A 71 -3.28 -1.42 24.75
CA LYS A 71 -2.17 -1.04 25.62
C LYS A 71 -1.00 -0.48 24.82
N GLY A 72 -0.65 -1.14 23.71
CA GLY A 72 0.50 -0.77 22.87
C GLY A 72 1.84 -0.93 23.59
N GLU A 73 1.94 -1.99 24.41
CA GLU A 73 3.10 -2.30 25.26
C GLU A 73 3.95 -3.41 24.64
N PHE A 74 5.26 -3.21 24.60
CA PHE A 74 6.19 -4.22 24.10
C PHE A 74 6.06 -5.53 24.90
N GLY A 75 6.14 -6.66 24.20
CA GLY A 75 5.89 -7.98 24.79
C GLY A 75 4.44 -8.44 24.69
N THR A 76 3.51 -7.57 24.24
CA THR A 76 2.09 -7.89 24.09
C THR A 76 1.58 -7.48 22.69
N ILE A 77 0.82 -8.37 22.06
CA ILE A 77 0.07 -8.08 20.84
C ILE A 77 -1.38 -7.80 21.24
N ASP A 78 -1.84 -6.56 21.05
CA ASP A 78 -3.26 -6.22 21.17
C ASP A 78 -4.00 -6.69 19.92
N LEU A 79 -5.04 -7.52 20.10
CA LEU A 79 -5.82 -8.11 19.01
C LEU A 79 -7.31 -7.87 19.19
N LEU A 80 -7.94 -7.23 18.20
CA LEU A 80 -9.39 -7.22 18.05
C LEU A 80 -9.82 -8.48 17.31
N ASP A 81 -10.43 -9.42 18.04
CA ASP A 81 -10.95 -10.67 17.49
C ASP A 81 -12.34 -10.43 16.88
N LEU A 82 -12.54 -10.86 15.64
CA LEU A 82 -13.86 -10.78 15.00
C LEU A 82 -14.70 -12.05 15.17
N HIS A 83 -14.12 -13.13 15.69
CA HIS A 83 -14.81 -14.41 15.90
C HIS A 83 -15.55 -14.92 14.65
N ASN A 84 -14.96 -14.68 13.48
CA ASN A 84 -15.60 -14.87 12.17
C ASN A 84 -15.01 -16.05 11.36
N LEU A 85 -14.23 -16.92 12.01
CA LEU A 85 -13.56 -18.03 11.34
C LEU A 85 -13.53 -19.27 12.25
N ASP A 86 -14.12 -20.37 11.78
CA ASP A 86 -14.01 -21.66 12.44
C ASP A 86 -12.61 -22.25 12.20
N GLN A 87 -11.92 -22.51 13.30
CA GLN A 87 -10.57 -23.06 13.29
C GLN A 87 -10.48 -24.49 12.78
N ALA A 88 -11.60 -25.22 12.73
CA ALA A 88 -11.64 -26.54 12.09
C ALA A 88 -11.51 -26.45 10.56
N GLU A 89 -11.80 -25.29 9.97
CA GLU A 89 -11.75 -25.06 8.52
C GLU A 89 -10.36 -24.59 8.05
N VAL A 90 -9.47 -24.22 8.98
CA VAL A 90 -8.16 -23.64 8.65
C VAL A 90 -7.10 -24.73 8.53
N ILE A 91 -6.66 -24.99 7.31
CA ILE A 91 -5.50 -25.83 7.02
C ILE A 91 -4.38 -24.96 6.44
N LEU A 92 -3.25 -24.89 7.15
CA LEU A 92 -2.12 -24.05 6.74
C LEU A 92 -1.62 -24.43 5.34
N GLY A 93 -1.39 -23.40 4.51
CA GLY A 93 -0.92 -23.54 3.14
C GLY A 93 -1.96 -24.03 2.13
N GLN A 94 -3.23 -24.22 2.53
CA GLN A 94 -4.31 -24.62 1.64
C GLN A 94 -5.30 -23.49 1.39
N ILE A 95 -5.88 -23.48 0.19
CA ILE A 95 -6.93 -22.52 -0.17
C ILE A 95 -8.20 -22.81 0.64
N CYS A 96 -8.74 -21.76 1.27
CA CYS A 96 -9.82 -21.85 2.24
C CYS A 96 -10.79 -20.68 2.04
N ALA A 97 -12.03 -20.95 1.61
CA ALA A 97 -13.02 -19.90 1.36
C ALA A 97 -13.39 -19.10 2.63
N PRO A 98 -13.64 -19.74 3.80
CA PRO A 98 -13.85 -19.01 5.05
C PRO A 98 -12.67 -18.09 5.42
N CYS A 99 -11.44 -18.53 5.16
CA CYS A 99 -10.22 -17.74 5.41
C CYS A 99 -10.17 -16.51 4.50
N GLY A 100 -10.56 -16.68 3.22
CA GLY A 100 -10.71 -15.58 2.27
C GLY A 100 -11.77 -14.57 2.70
N GLN A 101 -12.93 -15.03 3.16
CA GLN A 101 -13.99 -14.17 3.69
C GLN A 101 -13.51 -13.38 4.91
N ALA A 102 -12.95 -14.08 5.90
CA ALA A 102 -12.50 -13.47 7.14
C ALA A 102 -11.42 -12.40 6.89
N ALA A 103 -10.48 -12.66 5.98
CA ALA A 103 -9.45 -11.70 5.59
C ALA A 103 -10.03 -10.38 5.05
N MET A 104 -11.08 -10.46 4.22
CA MET A 104 -11.76 -9.28 3.68
C MET A 104 -12.53 -8.52 4.75
N GLU A 105 -13.18 -9.24 5.68
CA GLU A 105 -13.86 -8.64 6.83
C GLU A 105 -12.87 -7.92 7.78
N TYR A 106 -11.65 -8.43 7.95
CA TYR A 106 -10.60 -7.71 8.69
C TYR A 106 -10.25 -6.37 8.04
N ILE A 107 -10.14 -6.34 6.71
CA ILE A 107 -9.88 -5.10 5.94
C ILE A 107 -11.06 -4.14 6.08
N ALA A 108 -12.29 -4.63 5.96
CA ALA A 108 -13.49 -3.82 6.14
C ALA A 108 -13.52 -3.20 7.55
N LYS A 109 -13.26 -4.00 8.59
CA LYS A 109 -13.24 -3.51 9.97
C LYS A 109 -12.12 -2.49 10.21
N ALA A 110 -10.91 -2.74 9.71
CA ALA A 110 -9.82 -1.79 9.79
C ALA A 110 -10.18 -0.45 9.13
N THR A 111 -10.84 -0.51 7.97
CA THR A 111 -11.26 0.66 7.21
C THR A 111 -12.35 1.44 7.95
N GLU A 112 -13.34 0.76 8.54
CA GLU A 112 -14.34 1.37 9.43
C GLU A 112 -13.67 2.15 10.56
N LEU A 113 -12.67 1.56 11.22
CA LEU A 113 -11.93 2.20 12.31
C LEU A 113 -11.11 3.40 11.85
N ILE A 114 -10.53 3.37 10.64
CA ILE A 114 -9.83 4.52 10.05
C ILE A 114 -10.81 5.65 9.79
N LEU A 115 -11.92 5.37 9.10
CA LEU A 115 -12.93 6.37 8.75
C LEU A 115 -13.58 6.99 9.99
N ALA A 116 -13.72 6.22 11.07
CA ALA A 116 -14.17 6.70 12.38
C ALA A 116 -13.08 7.44 13.18
N GLY A 117 -11.86 7.59 12.64
CA GLY A 117 -10.73 8.27 13.27
C GLY A 117 -10.15 7.56 14.50
N LYS A 118 -10.49 6.29 14.71
CA LYS A 118 -10.05 5.48 15.87
C LYS A 118 -8.63 4.97 15.72
N VAL A 119 -8.19 4.74 14.49
CA VAL A 119 -6.80 4.41 14.13
C VAL A 119 -6.29 5.40 13.06
N LYS A 120 -4.97 5.52 12.91
CA LYS A 120 -4.32 6.52 12.04
C LYS A 120 -3.85 5.97 10.70
N ALA A 121 -3.60 4.67 10.60
CA ALA A 121 -3.31 4.00 9.33
C ALA A 121 -3.68 2.51 9.40
N LEU A 122 -3.66 1.88 8.23
CA LEU A 122 -3.85 0.44 8.03
C LEU A 122 -2.58 -0.14 7.39
N VAL A 123 -2.13 -1.26 7.94
CA VAL A 123 -1.08 -2.11 7.39
C VAL A 123 -1.69 -3.47 7.13
N THR A 124 -1.60 -3.98 5.91
CA THR A 124 -2.26 -5.23 5.53
C THR A 124 -1.26 -6.36 5.39
N ALA A 125 -1.48 -7.49 6.09
CA ALA A 125 -0.79 -8.73 5.77
C ALA A 125 -1.33 -9.35 4.46
N PRO A 126 -0.61 -10.31 3.85
CA PRO A 126 -1.01 -10.90 2.58
C PRO A 126 -2.36 -11.65 2.64
N ILE A 127 -3.08 -11.63 1.52
CA ILE A 127 -4.32 -12.40 1.29
C ILE A 127 -4.16 -13.31 0.07
N SER A 128 -4.90 -14.43 0.03
CA SER A 128 -5.00 -15.26 -1.17
C SER A 128 -6.14 -14.78 -2.07
N LYS A 129 -5.81 -14.32 -3.28
CA LYS A 129 -6.82 -13.92 -4.29
C LYS A 129 -7.77 -15.05 -4.68
N GLU A 130 -7.28 -16.28 -4.64
CA GLU A 130 -8.08 -17.45 -4.95
C GLU A 130 -9.08 -17.73 -3.82
N ALA A 131 -8.64 -17.66 -2.57
CA ALA A 131 -9.52 -17.81 -1.40
C ALA A 131 -10.59 -16.70 -1.36
N THR A 132 -10.23 -15.44 -1.62
CA THR A 132 -11.19 -14.32 -1.63
C THR A 132 -12.22 -14.47 -2.75
N LYS A 133 -11.80 -14.94 -3.93
CA LYS A 133 -12.72 -15.22 -5.04
C LYS A 133 -13.68 -16.37 -4.71
N LEU A 134 -13.18 -17.43 -4.08
CA LEU A 134 -14.02 -18.55 -3.62
C LEU A 134 -15.04 -18.11 -2.56
N ALA A 135 -14.68 -17.12 -1.74
CA ALA A 135 -15.59 -16.46 -0.80
C ALA A 135 -16.61 -15.50 -1.45
N GLY A 136 -16.61 -15.36 -2.78
CA GLY A 136 -17.58 -14.56 -3.54
C GLY A 136 -17.17 -13.10 -3.79
N TYR A 137 -15.99 -12.67 -3.33
CA TYR A 137 -15.50 -11.32 -3.58
C TYR A 137 -15.03 -11.16 -5.03
N GLN A 138 -15.48 -10.09 -5.68
CA GLN A 138 -15.12 -9.76 -7.07
C GLN A 138 -13.85 -8.90 -7.15
N ASP A 139 -13.56 -8.15 -6.08
CA ASP A 139 -12.37 -7.31 -5.99
C ASP A 139 -11.11 -8.19 -5.94
N MET A 140 -10.21 -7.99 -6.90
CA MET A 140 -9.05 -8.86 -7.14
C MET A 140 -7.90 -8.65 -6.14
N GLY A 141 -8.03 -7.73 -5.17
CA GLY A 141 -6.96 -7.39 -4.23
C GLY A 141 -7.32 -6.30 -3.22
N HIS A 142 -6.34 -5.98 -2.36
CA HIS A 142 -6.48 -4.98 -1.31
C HIS A 142 -6.87 -3.59 -1.82
N LEU A 143 -6.19 -3.11 -2.88
CA LEU A 143 -6.36 -1.73 -3.36
C LEU A 143 -7.74 -1.54 -3.99
N GLU A 144 -8.16 -2.47 -4.83
CA GLU A 144 -9.46 -2.44 -5.49
C GLU A 144 -10.58 -2.50 -4.45
N TYR A 145 -10.46 -3.39 -3.47
CA TYR A 145 -11.43 -3.50 -2.39
C TYR A 145 -11.48 -2.24 -1.52
N LEU A 146 -10.33 -1.71 -1.11
CA LEU A 146 -10.25 -0.46 -0.35
C LEU A 146 -10.85 0.71 -1.13
N ALA A 147 -10.55 0.84 -2.42
CA ALA A 147 -11.12 1.89 -3.26
C ALA A 147 -12.64 1.78 -3.35
N HIS A 148 -13.17 0.56 -3.49
CA HIS A 148 -14.60 0.29 -3.52
C HIS A 148 -15.27 0.70 -2.19
N ILE A 149 -14.82 0.15 -1.05
CA ILE A 149 -15.48 0.40 0.24
C ILE A 149 -15.28 1.84 0.77
N THR A 150 -14.25 2.55 0.29
CA THR A 150 -14.04 3.97 0.62
C THR A 150 -14.64 4.93 -0.41
N SER A 151 -15.15 4.41 -1.53
CA SER A 151 -15.58 5.22 -2.69
C SER A 151 -14.50 6.20 -3.16
N ALA A 152 -13.23 5.82 -3.07
CA ALA A 152 -12.12 6.67 -3.47
C ALA A 152 -12.14 6.88 -5.00
N PRO A 153 -12.21 8.13 -5.48
CA PRO A 153 -12.32 8.40 -6.92
C PRO A 153 -11.01 8.14 -7.66
N GLU A 154 -9.88 8.17 -6.96
CA GLU A 154 -8.54 7.97 -7.52
C GLU A 154 -7.61 7.38 -6.46
N TYR A 155 -6.75 6.44 -6.86
CA TYR A 155 -5.77 5.81 -5.99
C TYR A 155 -4.52 5.42 -6.79
N ALA A 156 -3.39 5.26 -6.11
CA ALA A 156 -2.13 4.92 -6.76
C ALA A 156 -1.32 3.93 -5.94
N THR A 157 -0.65 3.01 -6.64
CA THR A 157 0.39 2.20 -6.02
C THR A 157 1.69 3.00 -6.00
N MET A 158 2.25 3.16 -4.80
CA MET A 158 3.59 3.69 -4.59
C MET A 158 4.48 2.59 -4.01
N LEU A 159 5.66 2.41 -4.59
CA LEU A 159 6.73 1.58 -4.02
C LEU A 159 7.78 2.51 -3.42
N VAL A 160 8.28 2.16 -2.23
CA VAL A 160 9.30 2.93 -1.53
C VAL A 160 10.45 1.99 -1.17
N THR A 161 11.67 2.34 -1.57
CA THR A 161 12.89 1.59 -1.22
C THR A 161 14.03 2.57 -0.96
N GLY A 162 14.53 2.60 0.28
CA GLY A 162 15.54 3.58 0.70
C GLY A 162 15.12 5.02 0.35
N PRO A 163 15.93 5.78 -0.42
CA PRO A 163 15.59 7.14 -0.82
C PRO A 163 14.60 7.22 -2.01
N LEU A 164 14.27 6.11 -2.65
CA LEU A 164 13.49 6.09 -3.88
C LEU A 164 12.01 5.84 -3.62
N SER A 165 11.16 6.77 -4.07
CA SER A 165 9.70 6.58 -4.16
C SER A 165 9.26 6.54 -5.62
N VAL A 166 8.49 5.51 -5.99
CA VAL A 166 7.97 5.34 -7.36
C VAL A 166 6.46 5.16 -7.32
N VAL A 167 5.74 6.11 -7.90
CA VAL A 167 4.29 6.02 -8.15
C VAL A 167 4.06 5.45 -9.53
N HIS A 168 3.07 4.57 -9.69
CA HIS A 168 2.74 3.95 -10.96
C HIS A 168 1.47 4.55 -11.56
N LEU A 169 1.52 4.95 -12.83
CA LEU A 169 0.35 5.33 -13.62
C LEU A 169 -0.55 4.11 -13.90
N THR A 170 0.07 2.99 -14.25
CA THR A 170 -0.60 1.71 -14.52
C THR A 170 0.09 0.58 -13.77
N THR A 171 -0.69 -0.40 -13.31
CA THR A 171 -0.21 -1.56 -12.56
C THR A 171 -0.36 -2.84 -13.39
N HIS A 172 -1.28 -3.73 -13.04
CA HIS A 172 -1.35 -5.09 -13.60
C HIS A 172 -2.09 -5.11 -14.95
N TYR A 173 -1.48 -4.54 -15.99
CA TYR A 173 -1.95 -4.56 -17.37
C TYR A 173 -0.95 -5.27 -18.29
N SER A 174 -1.42 -5.76 -19.44
CA SER A 174 -0.51 -6.14 -20.53
C SER A 174 0.29 -4.91 -20.96
N LEU A 175 1.54 -5.05 -21.38
CA LEU A 175 2.37 -3.89 -21.77
C LEU A 175 1.69 -3.06 -22.88
N LYS A 176 1.09 -3.74 -23.86
CA LYS A 176 0.33 -3.09 -24.95
C LYS A 176 -0.82 -2.24 -24.42
N ASP A 177 -1.57 -2.73 -23.44
CA ASP A 177 -2.70 -1.98 -22.88
C ASP A 177 -2.23 -0.90 -21.91
N ALA A 178 -1.15 -1.13 -21.17
CA ALA A 178 -0.51 -0.11 -20.34
C ALA A 178 -0.10 1.11 -21.18
N CYS A 179 0.51 0.92 -22.36
CA CYS A 179 0.87 2.01 -23.26
C CYS A 179 -0.35 2.85 -23.69
N LYS A 180 -1.49 2.22 -24.00
CA LYS A 180 -2.72 2.94 -24.37
C LYS A 180 -3.31 3.78 -23.24
N LEU A 181 -2.99 3.45 -21.99
CA LEU A 181 -3.48 4.15 -20.81
C LEU A 181 -2.57 5.33 -20.42
N VAL A 182 -1.50 5.58 -21.17
CA VAL A 182 -0.64 6.76 -21.03
C VAL A 182 -1.32 7.93 -21.74
N THR A 183 -2.32 8.52 -21.08
CA THR A 183 -3.03 9.70 -21.59
C THR A 183 -2.78 10.90 -20.69
N LYS A 184 -2.89 12.09 -21.26
CA LYS A 184 -2.72 13.37 -20.58
C LYS A 184 -3.56 13.46 -19.30
N GLU A 185 -4.83 13.08 -19.39
CA GLU A 185 -5.78 13.16 -18.27
C GLU A 185 -5.35 12.27 -17.10
N ARG A 186 -4.94 11.03 -17.40
CA ARG A 186 -4.52 10.06 -16.38
C ARG A 186 -3.21 10.48 -15.73
N ILE A 187 -2.26 10.98 -16.52
CA ILE A 187 -0.99 11.50 -16.00
C ILE A 187 -1.25 12.69 -15.08
N LEU A 188 -2.05 13.66 -15.53
CA LEU A 188 -2.38 14.83 -14.73
C LEU A 188 -3.11 14.46 -13.43
N ALA A 189 -4.07 13.53 -13.48
CA ALA A 189 -4.74 13.03 -12.29
C ALA A 189 -3.75 12.40 -11.30
N LYS A 190 -2.78 11.61 -11.80
CA LYS A 190 -1.75 10.98 -10.97
C LYS A 190 -0.76 11.98 -10.38
N LEU A 191 -0.39 13.03 -11.14
CA LEU A 191 0.45 14.12 -10.66
C LEU A 191 -0.23 14.90 -9.53
N LYS A 192 -1.51 15.23 -9.68
CA LYS A 192 -2.32 15.87 -8.63
C LYS A 192 -2.39 15.01 -7.37
N LEU A 193 -2.77 13.73 -7.51
CA LEU A 193 -2.84 12.81 -6.37
C LEU A 193 -1.50 12.69 -5.65
N THR A 194 -0.39 12.58 -6.40
CA THR A 194 0.95 12.43 -5.84
C THR A 194 1.36 13.70 -5.08
N HIS A 195 1.18 14.87 -5.70
CA HIS A 195 1.45 16.17 -5.09
C HIS A 195 0.67 16.35 -3.77
N ASP A 196 -0.64 16.10 -3.80
CA ASP A 196 -1.51 16.26 -2.64
C ASP A 196 -1.13 15.30 -1.51
N SER A 197 -0.79 14.05 -1.85
CA SER A 197 -0.41 13.03 -0.87
C SER A 197 0.91 13.38 -0.18
N PHE A 198 1.95 13.71 -0.93
CA PHE A 198 3.25 14.09 -0.38
C PHE A 198 3.17 15.38 0.44
N SER A 199 2.37 16.36 -0.01
CA SER A 199 2.13 17.59 0.74
C SER A 199 1.46 17.31 2.09
N LYS A 200 0.46 16.41 2.14
CA LYS A 200 -0.17 15.95 3.39
C LYS A 200 0.80 15.20 4.31
N TRP A 201 1.79 14.52 3.76
CA TRP A 201 2.86 13.85 4.52
C TRP A 201 3.98 14.79 4.96
N GLY A 202 3.90 16.07 4.63
CA GLY A 202 4.82 17.10 5.11
C GLY A 202 5.97 17.43 4.15
N VAL A 203 6.01 16.84 2.96
CA VAL A 203 6.97 17.22 1.91
C VAL A 203 6.48 18.51 1.26
N ARG A 204 7.07 19.64 1.63
CA ARG A 204 6.73 20.95 1.06
C ARG A 204 7.24 21.01 -0.38
N GLN A 205 6.33 21.29 -1.32
CA GLN A 205 6.61 21.33 -2.77
C GLN A 205 7.30 20.05 -3.29
N PRO A 206 6.58 18.91 -3.33
CA PRO A 206 7.14 17.65 -3.80
C PRO A 206 7.65 17.76 -5.25
N ARG A 207 8.91 17.38 -5.48
CA ARG A 207 9.55 17.35 -6.79
C ARG A 207 9.24 16.03 -7.47
N ILE A 208 8.39 16.05 -8.48
CA ILE A 208 7.89 14.85 -9.17
C ILE A 208 8.57 14.73 -10.54
N ALA A 209 9.37 13.69 -10.74
CA ALA A 209 9.84 13.34 -12.09
C ALA A 209 8.83 12.48 -12.82
N VAL A 210 8.63 12.70 -14.11
CA VAL A 210 7.82 11.84 -14.98
C VAL A 210 8.74 11.10 -15.93
N ALA A 211 8.70 9.76 -15.91
CA ALA A 211 9.43 8.94 -16.86
C ALA A 211 8.81 9.06 -18.26
N GLY A 212 9.63 8.97 -19.32
CA GLY A 212 9.15 8.77 -20.68
C GLY A 212 8.60 7.36 -20.86
N LEU A 213 7.69 7.18 -21.82
CA LEU A 213 7.15 5.87 -22.19
C LEU A 213 8.15 5.14 -23.11
N ASN A 214 8.69 5.88 -24.07
CA ASN A 214 9.55 5.38 -25.11
C ASN A 214 11.04 5.49 -24.70
N PRO A 215 11.93 4.70 -25.32
CA PRO A 215 13.37 4.87 -25.17
C PRO A 215 13.77 6.33 -25.38
N HIS A 216 14.69 6.82 -24.54
CA HIS A 216 15.17 8.20 -24.58
C HIS A 216 14.05 9.27 -24.52
N ALA A 217 12.90 8.93 -23.90
CA ALA A 217 11.72 9.79 -23.90
C ALA A 217 11.30 10.21 -25.32
N GLY A 218 11.27 9.25 -26.24
CA GLY A 218 10.74 9.43 -27.60
C GLY A 218 11.74 10.05 -28.59
N GLU A 219 12.89 10.56 -28.13
CA GLU A 219 13.94 11.15 -28.98
C GLU A 219 13.38 12.18 -29.98
N GLY A 220 12.64 13.16 -29.46
CA GLY A 220 12.00 14.21 -30.28
C GLY A 220 10.91 13.71 -31.22
N GLY A 221 10.33 12.55 -30.97
CA GLY A 221 9.28 11.93 -31.80
C GLY A 221 9.77 10.77 -32.67
N LEU A 222 11.06 10.46 -32.66
CA LEU A 222 11.65 9.40 -33.47
C LEU A 222 11.26 8.00 -33.01
N PHE A 223 11.09 7.79 -31.70
CA PHE A 223 10.79 6.48 -31.10
C PHE A 223 9.37 6.34 -30.57
N GLY A 224 8.50 7.28 -30.91
CA GLY A 224 7.13 7.37 -30.42
C GLY A 224 6.75 8.83 -30.16
N ARG A 225 5.46 9.11 -30.03
CA ARG A 225 4.94 10.48 -29.94
C ARG A 225 4.15 10.75 -28.66
N GLU A 226 3.97 9.73 -27.82
CA GLU A 226 3.26 9.80 -26.55
C GLU A 226 3.87 10.85 -25.61
N GLU A 227 5.18 11.06 -25.65
CA GLU A 227 5.83 12.15 -24.93
C GLU A 227 5.31 13.53 -25.34
N ILE A 228 5.23 13.78 -26.65
CA ILE A 228 4.83 15.08 -27.21
C ILE A 228 3.33 15.30 -27.04
N GLU A 229 2.55 14.24 -27.27
CA GLU A 229 1.09 14.31 -27.40
C GLU A 229 0.37 14.20 -26.05
N GLU A 230 0.93 13.45 -25.09
CA GLU A 230 0.24 13.12 -23.83
C GLU A 230 1.04 13.56 -22.59
N ILE A 231 2.34 13.23 -22.52
CA ILE A 231 3.13 13.41 -21.30
C ILE A 231 3.55 14.86 -21.08
N GLU A 232 4.16 15.50 -22.09
CA GLU A 232 4.56 16.91 -22.01
C GLU A 232 3.36 17.85 -21.72
N PRO A 233 2.21 17.70 -22.40
CA PRO A 233 1.04 18.52 -22.07
C PRO A 233 0.55 18.33 -20.64
N ALA A 234 0.57 17.11 -20.10
CA ALA A 234 0.18 16.83 -18.73
C ALA A 234 1.15 17.47 -17.71
N VAL A 235 2.46 17.39 -17.97
CA VAL A 235 3.49 18.03 -17.14
C VAL A 235 3.34 19.55 -17.17
N LYS A 236 3.17 20.15 -18.35
CA LYS A 236 2.95 21.59 -18.50
C LYS A 236 1.70 22.05 -17.76
N GLU A 237 0.61 21.29 -17.85
CA GLU A 237 -0.62 21.60 -17.13
C GLU A 237 -0.46 21.48 -15.61
N ALA A 238 0.22 20.43 -15.12
CA ALA A 238 0.55 20.29 -13.70
C ALA A 238 1.38 21.48 -13.17
N GLN A 239 2.37 21.95 -13.95
CA GLN A 239 3.16 23.12 -13.62
C GLN A 239 2.32 24.41 -13.54
N HIS A 240 1.34 24.59 -14.44
CA HIS A 240 0.40 25.71 -14.36
C HIS A 240 -0.46 25.68 -13.09
N LEU A 241 -0.65 24.50 -12.50
CA LEU A 241 -1.34 24.31 -11.22
C LEU A 241 -0.41 24.44 -10.00
N GLY A 242 0.87 24.79 -10.20
CA GLY A 242 1.85 24.95 -9.12
C GLY A 242 2.48 23.64 -8.64
N ILE A 243 2.32 22.54 -9.38
CA ILE A 243 2.97 21.25 -9.10
C ILE A 243 4.37 21.27 -9.71
N ASP A 244 5.42 20.99 -8.92
CA ASP A 244 6.80 20.83 -9.40
C ASP A 244 6.98 19.46 -10.09
N ALA A 245 6.25 19.26 -11.19
CA ALA A 245 6.39 18.12 -12.07
C ALA A 245 7.40 18.45 -13.18
N ARG A 246 8.34 17.54 -13.46
CA ARG A 246 9.37 17.70 -14.50
C ARG A 246 9.50 16.43 -15.34
N GLY A 247 9.73 16.58 -16.63
CA GLY A 247 9.87 15.48 -17.58
C GLY A 247 9.16 15.80 -18.91
N PRO A 248 8.98 14.78 -19.78
CA PRO A 248 9.40 13.39 -19.58
C PRO A 248 10.93 13.24 -19.55
N PHE A 249 11.42 12.31 -18.74
CA PHE A 249 12.85 11.95 -18.68
C PHE A 249 13.09 10.53 -19.19
N PRO A 250 14.23 10.24 -19.84
CA PRO A 250 14.61 8.87 -20.18
C PRO A 250 14.58 7.97 -18.94
N ALA A 251 13.83 6.86 -19.03
CA ALA A 251 13.56 5.98 -17.89
C ALA A 251 14.83 5.36 -17.30
N ASP A 252 15.83 5.08 -18.13
CA ASP A 252 17.16 4.57 -17.75
C ASP A 252 17.98 5.56 -16.88
N SER A 253 17.69 6.86 -16.97
CA SER A 253 18.40 7.90 -16.22
C SER A 253 17.63 8.45 -15.00
N VAL A 254 16.30 8.52 -15.08
CA VAL A 254 15.47 9.25 -14.11
C VAL A 254 15.51 8.64 -12.71
N PHE A 255 15.56 7.32 -12.60
CA PHE A 255 15.57 6.64 -11.30
C PHE A 255 16.88 6.85 -10.55
N ASN A 256 18.03 6.84 -11.24
CA ASN A 256 19.32 7.17 -10.62
C ASN A 256 19.36 8.63 -10.14
N ARG A 257 18.77 9.56 -10.90
CA ARG A 257 18.63 10.96 -10.48
C ARG A 257 17.77 11.11 -9.22
N ALA A 258 16.66 10.35 -9.13
CA ALA A 258 15.83 10.32 -7.93
C ALA A 258 16.56 9.70 -6.72
N ILE A 259 17.30 8.59 -6.91
CA ILE A 259 18.15 8.00 -5.86
C ILE A 259 19.17 9.02 -5.34
N ASN A 260 19.72 9.85 -6.24
CA ASN A 260 20.67 10.92 -5.90
C ASN A 260 20.00 12.18 -5.31
N GLY A 261 18.70 12.14 -5.04
CA GLY A 261 17.97 13.21 -4.34
C GLY A 261 17.52 14.38 -5.22
N GLU A 262 17.61 14.27 -6.54
CA GLU A 262 17.11 15.31 -7.45
C GLU A 262 15.57 15.44 -7.40
N PHE A 263 14.89 14.31 -7.18
CA PHE A 263 13.44 14.20 -7.12
C PHE A 263 13.01 13.46 -5.85
N ASP A 264 11.84 13.82 -5.33
CA ASP A 264 11.25 13.14 -4.16
C ASP A 264 10.47 11.89 -4.59
N VAL A 265 9.98 11.86 -5.83
CA VAL A 265 9.18 10.77 -6.38
C VAL A 265 9.28 10.72 -7.90
N VAL A 266 9.27 9.51 -8.46
CA VAL A 266 9.17 9.27 -9.89
C VAL A 266 7.79 8.69 -10.22
N LEU A 267 7.11 9.27 -11.21
CA LEU A 267 5.94 8.69 -11.85
C LEU A 267 6.39 7.76 -12.99
N ALA A 268 6.33 6.46 -12.74
CA ALA A 268 6.51 5.42 -13.75
C ALA A 268 5.19 5.17 -14.50
N LEU A 269 5.26 4.97 -15.81
CA LEU A 269 4.09 4.88 -16.69
C LEU A 269 3.51 3.47 -16.77
N TYR A 270 4.33 2.46 -16.49
CA TYR A 270 3.91 1.05 -16.41
C TYR A 270 4.68 0.29 -15.32
N HIS A 271 4.11 -0.84 -14.91
CA HIS A 271 4.56 -1.63 -13.78
C HIS A 271 6.06 -1.97 -13.79
N ASP A 272 6.55 -2.57 -14.88
CA ASP A 272 7.93 -3.04 -14.93
C ASP A 272 8.95 -1.90 -15.03
N GLN A 273 8.52 -0.71 -15.45
CA GLN A 273 9.38 0.48 -15.50
C GLN A 273 9.88 0.89 -14.11
N GLY A 274 9.00 0.80 -13.10
CA GLY A 274 9.29 1.18 -11.73
C GLY A 274 9.85 0.05 -10.85
N ARG A 275 9.87 -1.19 -11.35
CA ARG A 275 10.26 -2.39 -10.56
C ARG A 275 11.67 -2.90 -10.81
N GLN A 276 12.35 -2.43 -11.85
CA GLN A 276 13.70 -2.91 -12.21
C GLN A 276 14.83 -2.29 -11.37
N ILE A 277 14.51 -1.37 -10.46
CA ILE A 277 15.51 -0.69 -9.63
C ILE A 277 15.58 -1.42 -8.27
N ARG A 278 16.60 -2.26 -8.11
CA ARG A 278 17.00 -2.88 -6.84
C ARG A 278 18.27 -2.25 -6.32
#